data_AF-A0AAU8GDY0-F1
#
_entry.id   AF-A0AAU8GDY0-F1
#
_cell.length_a   1.000
_cell.length_b   1.000
_cell.length_c   1.000
_cell.angle_alpha   90.00
_cell.angle_beta   90.00
_cell.angle_gamma   90.00
#
_symmetry.space_group_name_H-M   'P 1'
#
loop_
_entity.id
_entity.type
_entity.pdbx_description
1 polymer ?
#
loop_
_entity_poly.entity_id
_entity_poly.type
_entity_poly.pdbx_seq_one_letter_code
_entity_poly.pdbx_strand_id
1 'polypeptide(L)'
;MDLYRMLWSRLGGRPWTYILRDLWHRYEWLWIAGLMLGGYVIGKNGFDYLLGWLFSFTIGYVAGHLFWGKDYVPGQQGDADA
;
A
#
# COMPACT_ATOMS: atom_id res chain seq x y z
N MET A 1 0.87 -24.35 1.50
CA MET A 1 0.98 -23.64 2.80
C MET A 1 1.64 -22.32 2.52
N ASP A 2 0.84 -21.32 2.19
CA ASP A 2 1.31 -20.01 1.77
C ASP A 2 2.19 -19.37 2.84
N LEU A 3 3.45 -19.12 2.49
CA LEU A 3 4.40 -18.39 3.33
C LEU A 3 3.80 -17.06 3.79
N TYR A 4 3.06 -16.40 2.89
CA TYR A 4 2.27 -15.20 3.16
C TYR A 4 1.30 -15.40 4.32
N ARG A 5 0.55 -16.52 4.32
CA ARG A 5 -0.43 -16.89 5.35
C ARG A 5 0.20 -17.12 6.71
N MET A 6 1.37 -17.75 6.73
CA MET A 6 2.12 -17.98 7.96
C MET A 6 2.71 -16.69 8.53
N LEU A 7 3.14 -15.76 7.65
CA LEU A 7 3.66 -14.45 8.04
C LEU A 7 2.56 -13.57 8.63
N TRP A 8 1.42 -13.40 7.98
CA TRP A 8 0.37 -12.50 8.49
C TRP A 8 -0.43 -13.09 9.66
N SER A 9 -0.56 -14.41 9.76
CA SER A 9 -1.23 -15.03 10.92
C SER A 9 -0.42 -14.84 12.21
N ARG A 10 0.92 -14.80 12.11
CA ARG A 10 1.81 -14.51 13.25
C ARG A 10 2.02 -13.02 13.50
N LEU A 11 2.12 -12.21 12.44
CA LEU A 11 2.28 -10.76 12.51
C LEU A 11 0.98 -10.07 12.09
N GLY A 12 0.10 -9.82 13.06
CA GLY A 12 -1.11 -9.00 12.88
C GLY A 12 -2.44 -9.76 12.85
N GLY A 13 -2.42 -11.09 12.69
CA GLY A 13 -3.61 -11.95 12.75
C GLY A 13 -4.63 -11.73 11.62
N ARG A 14 -4.31 -10.87 10.65
CA ARG A 14 -5.15 -10.48 9.51
C ARG A 14 -4.25 -10.26 8.29
N PRO A 15 -4.73 -10.49 7.05
CA PRO A 15 -3.92 -10.23 5.86
C PRO A 15 -3.46 -8.79 5.80
N TRP A 16 -2.18 -8.60 5.44
CA TRP A 16 -1.54 -7.28 5.46
C TRP A 16 -2.17 -6.30 4.50
N THR A 17 -2.80 -6.78 3.42
CA THR A 17 -3.61 -5.97 2.50
C THR A 17 -4.73 -5.23 3.21
N TYR A 18 -5.44 -5.88 4.14
CA TYR A 18 -6.50 -5.22 4.92
C TYR A 18 -5.95 -4.26 5.96
N ILE A 19 -4.81 -4.58 6.58
CA ILE A 19 -4.13 -3.71 7.56
C ILE A 19 -3.65 -2.43 6.87
N LEU A 20 -2.98 -2.57 5.72
CA LEU A 20 -2.54 -1.43 4.89
C LEU A 20 -3.73 -0.58 4.45
N ARG A 21 -4.85 -1.19 4.09
CA ARG A 21 -6.07 -0.46 3.70
C ARG A 21 -6.71 0.31 4.85
N ASP A 22 -6.69 -0.26 6.05
CA ASP A 22 -7.17 0.41 7.26
C ASP A 22 -6.28 1.61 7.65
N LEU A 23 -4.95 1.43 7.58
CA LEU A 23 -3.97 2.50 7.77
C LEU A 23 -4.08 3.58 6.70
N TRP A 24 -4.38 3.21 5.45
CA TRP A 24 -4.56 4.14 4.35
C TRP A 24 -5.75 5.06 4.59
N HIS A 25 -6.95 4.51 4.85
CA HIS A 25 -8.13 5.33 5.10
C HIS A 25 -8.03 6.14 6.40
N ARG A 26 -7.36 5.62 7.43
CA ARG A 26 -7.17 6.35 8.69
C ARG A 26 -6.22 7.54 8.55
N TYR A 27 -5.22 7.44 7.67
CA TYR A 27 -4.13 8.41 7.54
C TYR A 27 -3.91 8.85 6.09
N GLU A 28 -4.99 8.99 5.32
CA GLU A 28 -4.96 9.18 3.86
C GLU A 28 -4.06 10.36 3.45
N TRP A 29 -4.19 11.48 4.17
CA TRP A 29 -3.36 12.67 3.96
C TRP A 29 -1.88 12.46 4.25
N LEU A 30 -1.53 11.65 5.25
CA LEU A 30 -0.12 11.34 5.57
C LEU A 30 0.50 10.46 4.48
N TRP A 31 -0.27 9.52 3.90
CA TRP A 31 0.18 8.72 2.77
C TRP A 31 0.40 9.56 1.52
N ILE A 32 -0.55 10.44 1.18
CA ILE A 32 -0.42 11.35 0.04
C ILE A 32 0.78 12.28 0.23
N ALA A 33 0.93 12.89 1.41
CA ALA A 33 2.06 13.76 1.72
C ALA A 33 3.40 13.00 1.68
N GLY A 34 3.45 11.77 2.20
CA GLY A 34 4.65 10.92 2.18
C GLY A 34 5.05 10.52 0.76
N LEU A 35 4.09 10.18 -0.09
CA LEU A 35 4.33 9.85 -1.51
C LEU A 35 4.81 11.07 -2.29
N MET A 36 4.20 12.24 -2.09
CA MET A 36 4.63 13.48 -2.72
C MET A 36 6.05 13.88 -2.28
N LEU A 37 6.33 13.82 -0.98
CA LEU A 37 7.65 14.13 -0.44
C LEU A 37 8.71 13.13 -0.93
N GLY A 38 8.37 11.84 -0.96
CA GLY A 38 9.23 10.78 -1.48
C GLY A 38 9.58 10.99 -2.94
N GLY A 39 8.59 11.27 -3.79
CA GLY A 39 8.82 11.60 -5.20
C GLY A 39 9.71 12.84 -5.38
N TYR A 40 9.48 13.89 -4.59
CA TYR A 40 10.32 15.10 -4.61
C TYR A 40 11.77 14.84 -4.21
N VAL A 41 12.00 14.10 -3.11
CA VAL A 41 13.34 13.78 -2.63
C VAL A 41 14.10 12.90 -3.61
N ILE A 42 13.43 11.91 -4.22
CA ILE A 42 14.02 11.04 -5.24
C ILE A 42 14.40 11.87 -6.48
N GLY A 43 13.48 12.72 -6.98
CA GLY A 43 13.77 13.59 -8.13
C GLY A 43 14.87 14.61 -7.85
N LYS A 44 14.97 15.13 -6.63
CA LYS A 44 16.01 16.09 -6.21
C LYS A 44 17.40 15.46 -6.12
N ASN A 45 17.52 14.19 -5.75
CA ASN A 45 18.81 13.51 -5.56
C ASN A 45 19.46 12.99 -6.85
N GLY A 46 19.00 13.44 -8.03
CA GLY A 46 19.62 13.09 -9.31
C GLY A 46 19.24 11.71 -9.84
N PHE A 47 18.18 11.11 -9.30
CA PHE A 47 17.54 9.96 -9.93
C PHE A 47 16.92 10.41 -11.25
N ASP A 48 17.19 9.69 -12.34
CA ASP A 48 16.66 10.02 -13.67
C ASP A 48 15.16 10.32 -13.55
N TYR A 49 14.75 11.53 -13.95
CA TYR A 49 13.39 12.02 -13.76
C TYR A 49 12.38 11.02 -14.31
N LEU A 50 12.68 10.37 -15.44
CA LEU A 50 11.83 9.34 -16.03
C LEU A 50 11.64 8.15 -15.08
N LEU A 51 12.71 7.68 -14.43
CA LEU A 51 12.68 6.59 -13.47
C LEU A 51 11.89 6.98 -12.21
N GLY A 52 12.04 8.24 -11.75
CA GLY A 52 11.27 8.79 -10.63
C GLY A 52 9.76 8.88 -10.93
N TRP A 53 9.39 9.34 -12.13
CA TRP A 53 8.01 9.36 -12.60
C TRP A 53 7.43 7.95 -12.73
N LEU A 54 8.18 7.01 -13.33
CA LEU A 54 7.75 5.61 -13.46
C LEU A 54 7.56 4.95 -12.10
N PHE A 55 8.49 5.14 -11.16
CA PHE A 55 8.38 4.58 -9.82
C PHE A 55 7.17 5.13 -9.06
N SER A 56 6.95 6.45 -9.14
CA SER A 56 5.77 7.11 -8.56
C SER A 56 4.48 6.61 -9.19
N PHE A 57 4.47 6.42 -10.52
CA PHE A 57 3.33 5.85 -11.25
C PHE A 57 3.07 4.39 -10.85
N THR A 58 4.11 3.56 -10.69
CA THR A 58 3.97 2.17 -10.25
C THR A 58 3.41 2.09 -8.83
N ILE A 59 3.87 2.93 -7.90
CA ILE A 59 3.30 2.97 -6.56
C ILE A 59 1.84 3.41 -6.60
N GLY A 60 1.52 4.46 -7.37
CA GLY A 60 0.15 4.93 -7.57
C GLY A 60 -0.75 3.87 -8.19
N TYR A 61 -0.27 3.11 -9.18
CA TYR A 61 -0.98 2.01 -9.82
C TYR A 61 -1.22 0.84 -8.84
N VAL A 62 -0.20 0.42 -8.09
CA VAL A 62 -0.33 -0.65 -7.10
C VAL A 62 -1.29 -0.24 -5.98
N ALA A 63 -1.19 0.99 -5.49
CA ALA A 63 -2.13 1.55 -4.52
C ALA A 63 -3.54 1.59 -5.10
N GLY A 64 -3.72 2.16 -6.29
CA GLY A 64 -5.00 2.19 -6.99
C GLY A 64 -5.60 0.79 -7.12
N HIS A 65 -4.82 -0.19 -7.57
CA HIS A 65 -5.27 -1.58 -7.72
C HIS A 65 -5.62 -2.25 -6.37
N LEU A 66 -4.93 -1.91 -5.29
CA LEU A 66 -5.26 -2.37 -3.92
C LEU A 66 -6.60 -1.83 -3.42
N PHE A 67 -6.97 -0.62 -3.84
CA PHE A 67 -8.17 0.07 -3.39
C PHE A 67 -9.35 0.00 -4.37
N TRP A 68 -9.11 -0.37 -5.63
CA TRP A 68 -10.13 -0.42 -6.67
C TRP A 68 -10.98 -1.70 -6.57
N GLY A 69 -12.29 -1.53 -6.54
CA GLY A 69 -13.25 -2.61 -6.83
C GLY A 69 -13.85 -3.33 -5.62
N LYS A 70 -13.46 -3.01 -4.38
CA LYS A 70 -14.18 -3.44 -3.19
C LYS A 70 -14.37 -2.30 -2.20
N ASP A 71 -15.61 -2.14 -1.74
CA ASP A 71 -15.93 -1.22 -0.67
C ASP A 71 -15.05 -1.49 0.55
N TYR A 72 -14.55 -0.41 1.14
CA TYR A 72 -13.77 -0.50 2.34
C TYR A 72 -14.68 -0.87 3.52
N VAL A 73 -14.37 -1.98 4.17
CA VAL A 73 -15.00 -2.40 5.42
C VAL A 73 -13.96 -2.29 6.55
N PRO A 74 -14.19 -1.42 7.55
CA PRO A 74 -13.29 -1.27 8.69
C PRO A 74 -13.07 -2.61 9.41
N GLY A 75 -11.80 -2.95 9.66
CA GLY A 75 -11.45 -4.15 10.41
C GLY A 75 -11.74 -5.49 9.72
N GLN A 76 -11.96 -5.51 8.41
CA GLN A 76 -12.21 -6.73 7.64
C GLN A 76 -11.16 -7.82 7.95
N GLN A 77 -11.64 -9.00 8.36
CA GLN A 77 -10.81 -10.20 8.45
C GLN A 77 -10.79 -10.84 7.06
N GLY A 78 -9.61 -11.26 6.61
CA GLY A 78 -9.54 -12.03 5.37
C GLY A 78 -10.21 -13.38 5.56
N ASP A 79 -11.00 -13.80 4.58
CA ASP A 79 -11.66 -15.09 4.61
C ASP A 79 -10.65 -16.20 4.91
N ALA A 80 -11.00 -17.06 5.85
CA ALA A 80 -10.17 -18.18 6.32
C ALA A 80 -10.03 -19.30 5.27
N ASP A 81 -10.39 -19.03 4.02
CA ASP A 81 -10.47 -20.03 2.95
C ASP A 81 -9.61 -19.68 1.72
N ALA A 82 -8.83 -18.59 1.76
CA ALA A 82 -7.82 -18.26 0.75
C ALA A 82 -6.42 -18.80 1.13
#